data_AF-A0A967D1W5-F1
#
_entry.id   AF-A0A967D1W5-F1
#
_cell.length_a   1.000
_cell.length_b   1.000
_cell.length_c   1.000
_cell.angle_alpha   90.00
_cell.angle_beta   90.00
_cell.angle_gamma   90.00
#
_symmetry.space_group_name_H-M   'P 1'
#
loop_
_entity.id
_entity.type
_entity.pdbx_description
1 polymer ?
#
loop_
_entity_poly.entity_id
_entity_poly.type
_entity_poly.pdbx_seq_one_letter_code
_entity_poly.pdbx_strand_id
1 'polypeptide(L)' 'RVNIARGFIYDYPALLLDEPTASLDVKNRSIVLGLVESAKARGAAIIGIFHDEAARDQVCDRVIDVTQYTPKAA' A
#
# COMPACT_ATOMS: atom_id res chain seq x y z
N ARG A 1 -13.01 1.29 -2.84
CA ARG A 1 -12.81 1.30 -4.31
C ARG A 1 -12.72 2.72 -4.89
N VAL A 2 -13.70 3.62 -4.65
CA VAL A 2 -13.62 5.02 -5.13
C VAL A 2 -12.39 5.77 -4.59
N ASN A 3 -12.05 5.60 -3.30
CA ASN A 3 -10.87 6.25 -2.73
C ASN A 3 -9.55 5.81 -3.37
N ILE A 4 -9.43 4.53 -3.71
CA ILE A 4 -8.27 4.00 -4.45
C ILE A 4 -8.22 4.65 -5.83
N ALA A 5 -9.33 4.63 -6.58
CA ALA A 5 -9.38 5.27 -7.88
C ALA A 5 -9.00 6.76 -7.82
N ARG A 6 -9.46 7.49 -6.80
CA ARG A 6 -9.08 8.90 -6.57
C ARG A 6 -7.59 9.07 -6.25
N GLY A 7 -6.98 8.13 -5.52
CA GLY A 7 -5.55 8.16 -5.23
C GLY A 7 -4.68 7.91 -6.46
N PHE A 8 -5.18 7.17 -7.45
CA PHE A 8 -4.44 6.80 -8.67
C PHE A 8 -4.85 7.56 -9.93
N ILE A 9 -5.87 8.42 -9.89
CA ILE A 9 -6.33 9.20 -11.06
C ILE A 9 -5.32 10.27 -11.49
N TYR A 10 -4.51 10.75 -10.55
CA TYR A 10 -3.47 11.72 -10.78
C TYR A 10 -2.12 11.09 -10.43
N ASP A 11 -1.08 11.50 -11.17
CA ASP A 11 0.29 11.05 -10.95
C ASP A 11 0.92 11.77 -9.77
N TYR A 12 0.47 11.44 -8.56
CA TYR A 12 1.04 12.00 -7.35
C TYR A 12 2.50 11.54 -7.17
N PRO A 13 3.41 12.45 -6.80
CA PRO A 13 4.81 12.09 -6.54
C PRO A 13 4.98 11.30 -5.22
N ALA A 14 3.97 11.32 -4.34
CA ALA A 14 3.96 10.56 -3.10
C ALA A 14 2.55 10.08 -2.75
N LEU A 15 2.45 8.86 -2.22
CA LEU A 15 1.19 8.20 -1.82
C LEU A 15 1.31 7.59 -0.42
N LEU A 16 0.28 7.81 0.40
CA LEU A 16 0.05 7.08 1.66
C LEU A 16 -1.16 6.18 1.46
N LEU A 17 -0.96 4.87 1.58
CA LEU A 17 -1.98 3.86 1.34
C LEU A 17 -2.26 3.12 2.65
N ASP A 18 -3.43 3.36 3.23
CA ASP A 18 -3.88 2.66 4.43
C ASP A 18 -4.76 1.47 4.04
N GLU A 19 -4.25 0.26 4.28
CA GLU A 19 -4.88 -1.02 3.92
C GLU A 19 -5.57 -1.04 2.55
N PRO A 20 -4.84 -0.75 1.44
CA PRO A 20 -5.44 -0.53 0.13
C PRO A 20 -6.12 -1.79 -0.45
N THR A 21 -5.87 -2.96 0.12
CA THR A 21 -6.41 -4.25 -0.33
C THR A 21 -7.47 -4.82 0.61
N ALA A 22 -7.87 -4.07 1.66
CA ALA A 22 -8.89 -4.49 2.61
C ALA A 22 -10.24 -4.77 1.91
N SER A 23 -10.88 -5.87 2.31
CA SER A 23 -12.20 -6.28 1.83
C SER A 23 -12.30 -6.48 0.30
N LEU A 24 -11.17 -6.71 -0.39
CA LEU A 24 -11.15 -7.04 -1.82
C LEU A 24 -10.98 -8.54 -2.03
N ASP A 25 -11.66 -9.06 -3.06
CA ASP A 25 -11.34 -10.39 -3.61
C ASP A 25 -9.96 -10.40 -4.27
N VAL A 26 -9.46 -11.62 -4.56
CA VAL A 26 -8.13 -11.84 -5.13
C VAL A 26 -7.92 -11.05 -6.43
N LYS A 27 -8.92 -11.01 -7.32
CA LYS A 27 -8.82 -10.31 -8.60
C LYS A 27 -8.67 -8.80 -8.40
N ASN A 28 -9.52 -8.21 -7.57
CA ASN A 28 -9.49 -6.77 -7.28
C ASN A 28 -8.22 -6.38 -6.51
N ARG A 29 -7.72 -7.25 -5.62
CA ARG A 29 -6.43 -7.07 -4.95
C ARG A 29 -5.29 -6.98 -5.96
N SER A 30 -5.18 -7.91 -6.90
CA SER A 30 -4.14 -7.90 -7.93
C SER A 30 -4.17 -6.61 -8.77
N ILE A 31 -5.37 -6.09 -9.08
CA ILE A 31 -5.50 -4.81 -9.79
C ILE A 31 -4.92 -3.67 -8.96
N VAL A 32 -5.25 -3.58 -7.67
CA VAL A 32 -4.74 -2.52 -6.80
C VAL A 32 -3.22 -2.61 -6.66
N LEU A 33 -2.66 -3.81 -6.46
CA LEU A 33 -1.21 -3.98 -6.39
C LEU A 33 -0.51 -3.59 -7.70
N GLY A 34 -1.12 -3.90 -8.85
CA GLY A 34 -0.62 -3.44 -10.15
C GLY A 34 -0.62 -1.91 -10.31
N LEU A 35 -1.61 -1.21 -9.74
CA LEU A 35 -1.63 0.27 -9.71
C LEU A 35 -0.50 0.82 -8.83
N VAL A 36 -0.25 0.20 -7.67
CA VAL A 36 0.86 0.55 -6.79
C VAL A 36 2.19 0.40 -7.51
N GLU A 37 2.44 -0.75 -8.14
CA GLU A 37 3.68 -0.98 -8.90
C GLU A 37 3.84 0.01 -10.05
N SER A 38 2.76 0.31 -10.77
CA SER A 38 2.79 1.29 -11.85
C SER A 38 3.19 2.68 -11.33
N ALA A 39 2.67 3.09 -10.16
CA ALA A 39 3.03 4.37 -9.54
C ALA A 39 4.50 4.37 -9.09
N LYS A 40 4.99 3.28 -8.48
CA LYS A 40 6.41 3.12 -8.13
C LYS A 40 7.30 3.23 -9.36
N ALA A 41 6.93 2.56 -10.46
CA ALA A 41 7.69 2.58 -11.71
C ALA A 41 7.76 3.99 -12.34
N ARG A 42 6.77 4.85 -12.09
CA ARG A 42 6.80 6.27 -12.46
C ARG A 42 7.65 7.14 -11.53
N GLY A 43 8.20 6.58 -10.45
CA GLY A 43 9.03 7.26 -9.47
C GLY A 43 8.28 7.83 -8.27
N ALA A 44 7.01 7.44 -8.05
CA ALA A 44 6.28 7.87 -6.86
C ALA A 44 6.83 7.20 -5.60
N ALA A 45 7.00 7.99 -4.53
CA ALA A 45 7.30 7.47 -3.20
C ALA A 45 6.02 6.92 -2.55
N ILE A 46 6.05 5.69 -2.05
CA ILE A 46 4.86 5.06 -1.46
C ILE A 46 5.15 4.59 -0.04
N ILE A 47 4.29 4.99 0.89
CA ILE A 47 4.21 4.43 2.23
C ILE A 47 2.89 3.66 2.30
N GLY A 48 2.96 2.36 2.52
CA GLY A 48 1.79 1.50 2.60
C GLY A 48 1.69 0.79 3.94
N ILE A 49 0.48 0.76 4.49
CA ILE A 49 0.11 -0.01 5.67
C ILE A 49 -0.64 -1.24 5.17
N PHE A 50 -0.13 -2.42 5.52
CA PHE A 50 -0.66 -3.70 5.04
C PHE A 50 -0.85 -4.65 6.22
N HIS A 51 -2.02 -5.30 6.28
CA HIS A 51 -2.26 -6.45 7.18
C HIS A 51 -1.96 -7.80 6.50
N ASP A 52 -1.82 -7.83 5.17
CA ASP A 52 -1.54 -9.03 4.39
C ASP A 52 -0.09 -9.05 3.92
N GLU A 53 0.68 -10.01 4.42
CA GLU A 53 2.11 -10.16 4.14
C GLU A 53 2.40 -10.44 2.66
N ALA A 54 1.58 -11.25 1.99
CA ALA A 54 1.81 -11.59 0.59
C ALA A 54 1.64 -10.35 -0.32
N ALA A 55 0.63 -9.52 -0.04
CA ALA A 55 0.40 -8.27 -0.75
C ALA A 55 1.50 -7.25 -0.46
N ARG A 56 1.96 -7.16 0.80
CA ARG A 56 3.08 -6.32 1.21
C ARG A 56 4.34 -6.70 0.44
N ASP A 57 4.73 -7.97 0.50
CA ASP A 57 6.00 -8.47 -0.04
C ASP A 57 6.08 -8.34 -1.57
N GLN A 58 4.94 -8.36 -2.26
CA GLN A 58 4.88 -8.10 -3.69
C GLN A 58 5.33 -6.67 -4.04
N VAL A 59 4.91 -5.66 -3.27
CA VAL A 59 5.06 -4.25 -3.65
C VAL A 59 6.05 -3.46 -2.81
N CYS A 60 6.47 -3.96 -1.65
CA CYS A 60 7.36 -3.24 -0.75
C CYS A 60 8.82 -3.40 -1.17
N ASP A 61 9.59 -2.30 -1.13
CA ASP A 61 11.06 -2.37 -1.24
C ASP A 61 11.71 -2.53 0.13
N ARG A 62 11.03 -2.03 1.17
CA ARG A 62 11.50 -1.99 2.55
C ARG A 62 10.32 -2.19 3.49
N VAL A 63 10.54 -2.93 4.57
CA VAL A 63 9.58 -3.13 5.64
C VAL A 63 10.06 -2.41 6.88
N ILE A 64 9.17 -1.64 7.51
CA ILE A 64 9.41 -1.01 8.81
C ILE A 64 8.49 -1.69 9.81
N ASP A 65 9.07 -2.44 10.75
CA ASP A 65 8.31 -3.03 11.84
C ASP A 65 7.96 -1.95 12.86
N VAL A 66 6.68 -1.60 12.97
CA VAL A 66 6.22 -0.55 13.89
C VAL A 66 6.03 -1.04 15.32
N THR A 67 6.09 -2.35 15.59
CA THR A 67 5.94 -2.91 16.95
C THR A 67 7.04 -2.43 17.90
N GLN A 68 8.20 -2.07 17.36
CA GLN A 68 9.30 -1.46 18.13
C GLN A 68 8.91 -0.12 18.78
N TYR A 69 7.85 0.54 18.30
CA TYR A 69 7.35 1.81 18.83
C TYR A 69 6.13 1.64 19.74
N THR A 70 5.66 0.41 19.97
CA THR A 70 4.54 0.15 20.88
C THR A 70 4.91 0.61 22.30
N PRO A 71 4.11 1.48 22.95
CA PRO A 71 4.37 1.91 24.31
C PRO A 71 4.48 0.70 25.23
N LYS A 72 5.51 0.67 26.08
CA LYS A 72 5.56 -0.33 27.15
C LYS A 72 4.34 -0.11 28.04
N ALA A 73 3.58 -1.17 28.29
CA ALA A 73 2.49 -1.14 29.25
C ALA A 73 3.02 -0.56 30.57
N ALA A 74 2.32 0.44 31.10
CA ALA A 74 2.66 1.11 32.35
C ALA A 74 2.56 0.17 33.55
#